data_AF-A0A059WRR8-F1
#
_entry.id   AF-A0A059WRR8-F1
#
_cell.length_a   1.000
_cell.length_b   1.000
_cell.length_c   1.000
_cell.angle_alpha   90.00
_cell.angle_beta   90.00
_cell.angle_gamma   90.00
#
_symmetry.space_group_name_H-M   'P 1'
#
loop_
_entity.id
_entity.type
_entity.pdbx_description
1 polymer ?
#
loop_
_entity_poly.entity_id
_entity_poly.type
_entity_poly.pdbx_seq_one_letter_code
_entity_poly.pdbx_strand_id
1 'polypeptide(L)'
;MTKVFVNQDNAAKRPDSHYSKVISKIMQDGVCPFCPEYLAKYHPHPTLAETQHWLITKNAYPYGGTKHHFLLVHKQHIERFEDISTPAWGELQKLINDTLTEHGIKGGAFFCRFGDTKYTGASVNHL
;
A
#
# COMPACT_ATOMS: atom_id res chain seq x y z
N MET A 1 -5.21 -18.60 -15.05
CA MET A 1 -4.76 -17.25 -15.45
C MET A 1 -3.62 -16.85 -14.54
N THR A 2 -2.53 -16.26 -15.05
CA THR A 2 -1.42 -15.78 -14.24
C THR A 2 -1.91 -14.66 -13.32
N LYS A 3 -1.56 -14.71 -12.02
CA LYS A 3 -1.94 -13.68 -11.05
C LYS A 3 -1.31 -12.34 -11.44
N VAL A 4 -2.11 -11.28 -11.46
CA VAL A 4 -1.67 -9.93 -11.82
C VAL A 4 -1.53 -9.10 -10.55
N PHE A 5 -0.30 -8.69 -10.24
CA PHE A 5 0.02 -7.94 -9.02
C PHE A 5 0.01 -6.43 -9.19
N VAL A 6 0.25 -5.94 -10.41
CA VAL A 6 0.39 -4.51 -10.68
C VAL A 6 -0.27 -4.12 -12.01
N ASN A 7 -0.63 -2.84 -12.11
CA ASN A 7 -1.25 -2.24 -13.29
C ASN A 7 -0.41 -1.07 -13.81
N GLN A 8 0.28 -1.30 -14.93
CA GLN A 8 1.17 -0.32 -15.56
C GLN A 8 0.40 0.86 -16.15
N ASP A 9 -0.79 0.66 -16.70
CA ASP A 9 -1.59 1.74 -17.29
C ASP A 9 -1.99 2.77 -16.22
N ASN A 10 -2.34 2.31 -15.02
CA ASN A 10 -2.61 3.19 -13.89
C ASN A 10 -1.35 3.92 -13.41
N ALA A 11 -0.20 3.25 -13.41
CA ALA A 11 1.07 3.85 -13.03
C ALA A 11 1.55 4.91 -14.03
N ALA A 12 1.34 4.68 -15.33
CA ALA A 12 1.74 5.58 -16.42
C ALA A 12 0.97 6.90 -16.45
N LYS A 13 -0.22 6.96 -15.82
CA LYS A 13 -0.99 8.20 -15.67
C LYS A 13 -0.41 9.15 -14.62
N ARG A 14 0.56 8.72 -13.81
CA ARG A 14 1.24 9.61 -12.86
C ARG A 14 2.26 10.50 -13.58
N PRO A 15 2.41 11.76 -13.15
CA PRO A 15 3.37 12.68 -13.76
C PRO A 15 4.83 12.26 -13.51
N ASP A 16 5.10 11.49 -12.46
CA ASP A 16 6.44 10.97 -12.17
C ASP A 16 6.75 9.70 -12.99
N SER A 17 7.69 9.85 -13.92
CA SER A 17 8.17 8.75 -14.76
C SER A 17 8.92 7.66 -13.98
N HIS A 18 9.48 7.96 -12.81
CA HIS A 18 10.21 6.99 -11.99
C HIS A 18 9.27 5.91 -11.45
N TYR A 19 8.09 6.29 -10.95
CA TYR A 19 7.10 5.33 -10.47
C TYR A 19 6.69 4.30 -11.54
N SER A 20 6.44 4.76 -12.76
CA SER A 20 6.05 3.87 -13.87
C SER A 20 7.14 2.85 -14.21
N LYS A 21 8.42 3.25 -14.13
CA LYS A 21 9.57 2.34 -14.33
C LYS A 21 9.64 1.27 -13.23
N VAL A 22 9.43 1.66 -11.97
CA VAL A 22 9.38 0.72 -10.84
C VAL A 22 8.26 -0.30 -11.03
N ILE A 23 7.05 0.14 -11.38
CA ILE A 23 5.91 -0.74 -11.65
C ILE A 23 6.18 -1.67 -12.83
N SER A 24 6.83 -1.18 -13.89
CA SER A 24 7.22 -2.02 -15.04
C SER A 24 8.20 -3.12 -14.62
N LYS A 25 9.17 -2.81 -13.75
CA LYS A 25 10.11 -3.80 -13.21
C LYS A 25 9.42 -4.85 -12.34
N ILE A 26 8.48 -4.43 -11.50
CA ILE A 26 7.68 -5.33 -10.66
C ILE A 26 6.86 -6.30 -11.52
N MET A 27 6.26 -5.79 -12.60
CA MET A 27 5.50 -6.60 -13.55
C MET A 27 6.37 -7.66 -14.22
N GLN A 28 7.59 -7.29 -14.65
CA GLN A 28 8.56 -8.23 -15.23
C GLN A 28 9.01 -9.30 -14.23
N ASP A 29 9.20 -8.91 -12.96
CA ASP A 29 9.61 -9.83 -11.90
C ASP A 29 8.47 -10.76 -11.46
N GLY A 30 7.22 -10.44 -11.80
CA GLY A 30 6.06 -11.29 -11.53
C GLY A 30 5.73 -11.44 -10.05
N VAL A 31 6.08 -10.45 -9.23
CA VAL A 31 5.93 -10.47 -7.76
C VAL A 31 5.05 -9.34 -7.25
N CYS A 32 4.46 -9.51 -6.06
CA CYS A 32 3.79 -8.42 -5.37
C CYS A 32 4.81 -7.55 -4.62
N PRO A 33 4.85 -6.22 -4.84
CA PRO A 33 5.81 -5.35 -4.15
C PRO A 33 5.42 -5.08 -2.69
N PHE A 34 4.21 -5.47 -2.27
CA PHE A 34 3.68 -5.27 -0.92
C PHE A 34 3.73 -6.55 -0.07
N CYS A 35 3.99 -7.71 -0.66
CA CYS A 35 4.29 -8.91 0.11
C CYS A 35 5.59 -8.72 0.92
N PRO A 36 5.64 -9.15 2.20
CA PRO A 36 6.79 -8.90 3.08
C PRO A 36 8.15 -9.33 2.52
N GLU A 37 8.20 -10.45 1.80
CA GLU A 37 9.42 -11.00 1.21
C GLU A 37 10.00 -10.15 0.06
N TYR A 38 9.19 -9.27 -0.54
CA TYR A 38 9.61 -8.38 -1.63
C TYR A 38 9.53 -6.89 -1.27
N LEU A 39 8.91 -6.53 -0.14
CA LEU A 39 8.67 -5.14 0.24
C LEU A 39 9.96 -4.33 0.26
N ALA A 40 11.00 -4.81 0.95
CA ALA A 40 12.29 -4.12 1.05
C ALA A 40 13.02 -3.95 -0.29
N LYS A 41 12.66 -4.72 -1.32
CA LYS A 41 13.26 -4.62 -2.66
C LYS A 41 12.69 -3.44 -3.46
N TYR A 42 11.41 -3.13 -3.31
CA TYR A 42 10.72 -2.11 -4.12
C TYR A 42 10.29 -0.88 -3.35
N HIS A 43 10.27 -0.96 -2.02
CA HIS A 43 9.82 0.12 -1.15
C HIS A 43 10.99 0.69 -0.36
N PRO A 44 11.34 1.97 -0.53
CA PRO A 44 12.57 2.56 0.02
C PRO A 44 12.49 2.90 1.50
N HIS A 45 11.30 2.90 2.10
CA HIS A 45 11.13 3.29 3.50
C HIS A 45 10.99 2.07 4.41
N PRO A 46 11.56 2.12 5.62
CA PRO A 46 11.41 1.04 6.57
C PRO A 46 9.98 1.01 7.13
N THR A 47 9.60 -0.16 7.63
CA THR A 47 8.43 -0.32 8.49
C THR A 47 8.61 0.51 9.76
N LEU A 48 7.62 1.37 10.05
CA LEU A 48 7.60 2.22 11.24
C LEU A 48 7.03 1.47 12.45
N ALA A 49 5.98 0.68 12.21
CA ALA A 49 5.34 -0.19 13.20
C ALA A 49 4.64 -1.35 12.49
N GLU A 50 4.38 -2.43 13.22
CA GLU A 50 3.61 -3.57 12.73
C GLU A 50 2.80 -4.23 13.83
N THR A 51 1.76 -4.94 13.40
CA THR A 51 0.95 -5.85 14.21
C THR A 51 1.10 -7.27 13.65
N GLN A 52 0.23 -8.18 14.09
CA GLN A 52 0.18 -9.52 13.52
C GLN A 52 -0.20 -9.47 12.03
N HIS A 53 -1.16 -8.63 11.65
CA HIS A 53 -1.74 -8.58 10.31
C HIS A 53 -1.28 -7.40 9.45
N TRP A 54 -0.84 -6.30 10.05
CA TRP A 54 -0.54 -5.07 9.32
C TRP A 54 0.88 -4.58 9.56
N LEU A 55 1.41 -3.85 8.59
CA LEU A 55 2.56 -2.98 8.75
C LEU A 55 2.22 -1.56 8.28
N ILE A 56 2.92 -0.57 8.82
CA ILE A 56 2.82 0.83 8.38
C ILE A 56 4.20 1.35 8.00
N THR A 57 4.25 2.11 6.91
CA THR A 57 5.44 2.80 6.41
C THR A 57 5.06 4.17 5.87
N LYS A 58 6.03 5.07 5.66
CA LYS A 58 5.84 6.24 4.79
C LYS A 58 5.54 5.78 3.35
N ASN A 59 4.66 6.48 2.67
CA ASN A 59 4.42 6.29 1.24
C ASN A 59 5.62 6.82 0.45
N ALA A 60 6.16 6.02 -0.46
CA ALA A 60 7.32 6.40 -1.29
C ALA A 60 6.99 7.49 -2.32
N TYR A 61 5.70 7.67 -2.63
CA TYR A 61 5.21 8.62 -3.63
C TYR A 61 4.05 9.44 -3.04
N PRO A 62 4.33 10.32 -2.05
CA PRO A 62 3.31 11.11 -1.38
C PRO A 62 2.67 12.13 -2.34
N TYR A 63 1.42 12.50 -2.07
CA TYR A 63 0.74 13.56 -2.81
C TYR A 63 1.29 14.94 -2.46
N GLY A 64 1.31 15.84 -3.44
CA GLY A 64 1.71 17.23 -3.23
C GLY A 64 0.88 17.89 -2.12
N GLY A 65 1.54 18.62 -1.23
CA GLY A 65 0.90 19.31 -0.10
C GLY A 65 0.63 18.42 1.13
N THR A 66 0.93 17.12 1.10
CA THR A 66 0.79 16.27 2.30
C THR A 66 1.99 16.43 3.24
N LYS A 67 1.72 16.64 4.53
CA LYS A 67 2.76 16.63 5.59
C LYS A 67 3.12 15.20 6.01
N HIS A 68 2.11 14.36 6.17
CA HIS A 68 2.23 12.95 6.48
C HIS A 68 1.44 12.15 5.45
N HIS A 69 2.07 11.13 4.86
CA HIS A 69 1.42 10.18 3.98
C HIS A 69 1.96 8.80 4.30
N PHE A 70 1.12 8.00 4.95
CA PHE A 70 1.46 6.64 5.32
C PHE A 70 0.80 5.64 4.38
N LEU A 71 1.45 4.49 4.24
CA LEU A 71 0.94 3.33 3.57
C LEU A 71 0.81 2.24 4.63
N LEU A 72 -0.40 1.72 4.78
CA LEU A 72 -0.70 0.55 5.60
C LEU A 72 -0.85 -0.63 4.64
N VAL A 73 -0.21 -1.74 4.96
CA VAL A 73 -0.17 -2.93 4.09
C VAL A 73 -0.46 -4.16 4.92
N HIS A 74 -1.36 -5.01 4.45
CA HIS A 74 -1.63 -6.28 5.08
C HIS A 74 -0.47 -7.25 4.84
N LYS A 75 -0.01 -7.95 5.85
CA LYS A 75 1.18 -8.84 5.76
C LYS A 75 0.92 -10.08 4.91
N GLN A 76 -0.35 -10.42 4.66
CA GLN A 76 -0.74 -11.42 3.66
C GLN A 76 -1.29 -10.73 2.41
N HIS A 77 -1.05 -11.31 1.25
CA HIS A 77 -1.64 -10.85 -0.01
C HIS A 77 -3.15 -11.07 0.00
N ILE A 78 -3.88 -10.00 0.29
CA ILE A 78 -5.34 -9.93 0.18
C ILE A 78 -5.73 -8.77 -0.71
N GLU A 79 -6.86 -8.89 -1.39
CA GLU A 79 -7.29 -7.91 -2.40
C GLU A 79 -8.66 -7.34 -2.10
N ARG A 80 -9.44 -7.96 -1.20
CA ARG A 80 -10.84 -7.62 -0.98
C ARG A 80 -11.14 -7.45 0.51
N PHE A 81 -12.17 -6.70 0.83
CA PHE A 81 -12.52 -6.39 2.22
C PHE A 81 -13.02 -7.61 2.98
N GLU A 82 -13.71 -8.54 2.31
CA GLU A 82 -14.15 -9.82 2.88
C GLU A 82 -12.98 -10.72 3.30
N ASP A 83 -11.76 -10.47 2.80
CA ASP A 83 -10.56 -11.19 3.20
C ASP A 83 -9.97 -10.66 4.53
N ILE A 84 -10.41 -9.48 4.98
CA ILE A 84 -9.94 -8.87 6.23
C ILE A 84 -10.73 -9.45 7.40
N SER A 85 -10.03 -10.17 8.28
CA SER A 85 -10.61 -10.71 9.50
C SER A 85 -11.00 -9.60 10.49
N THR A 86 -11.96 -9.89 11.37
CA THR A 86 -12.34 -8.94 12.45
C THR A 86 -11.16 -8.54 13.34
N PRO A 87 -10.24 -9.45 13.76
CA PRO A 87 -9.02 -9.07 14.47
C PRO A 87 -8.14 -8.12 13.66
N ALA A 88 -7.94 -8.38 12.36
CA ALA A 88 -7.14 -7.51 11.49
C ALA A 88 -7.74 -6.10 11.39
N TRP A 89 -9.06 -5.96 11.37
CA TRP A 89 -9.71 -4.65 11.44
C TRP A 89 -9.42 -3.90 12.74
N GLY A 90 -9.46 -4.59 13.88
CA GLY A 90 -9.13 -4.00 15.18
C GLY A 90 -7.67 -3.53 15.25
N GLU A 91 -6.75 -4.32 14.70
CA GLU A 91 -5.33 -3.96 14.59
C GLU A 91 -5.11 -2.74 13.70
N LEU A 92 -5.81 -2.67 12.55
CA LEU A 92 -5.72 -1.53 11.64
C LEU A 92 -6.16 -0.24 12.31
N GLN A 93 -7.30 -0.26 13.02
CA GLN A 93 -7.78 0.89 13.78
C GLN A 93 -6.77 1.31 14.85
N LYS A 94 -6.22 0.36 15.61
CA LYS A 94 -5.21 0.63 16.62
C LYS A 94 -3.97 1.29 16.01
N LEU A 95 -3.45 0.75 14.91
CA LEU A 95 -2.26 1.27 14.24
C LEU A 95 -2.46 2.70 13.72
N ILE A 96 -3.65 2.99 13.18
CA ILE A 96 -4.03 4.34 12.78
C ILE A 96 -4.05 5.28 13.99
N ASN A 97 -4.73 4.90 15.07
CA ASN A 97 -4.85 5.75 16.26
C ASN A 97 -3.47 6.06 16.88
N ASP A 98 -2.61 5.06 17.02
CA ASP A 98 -1.25 5.23 17.53
C ASP A 98 -0.47 6.22 16.66
N THR A 99 -0.56 6.09 15.33
CA THR A 99 0.10 6.97 14.35
C THR A 99 -0.42 8.41 14.44
N LEU A 100 -1.73 8.59 14.61
CA LEU A 100 -2.34 9.92 14.76
C LEU A 100 -1.85 10.62 16.03
N THR A 101 -1.79 9.89 17.15
CA THR A 101 -1.28 10.39 18.43
C THR A 101 0.20 10.74 18.35
N GLU A 102 1.04 9.83 17.83
CA GLU A 102 2.49 10.01 17.74
C GLU A 102 2.87 11.26 16.91
N HIS A 103 2.15 11.52 15.83
CA HIS A 103 2.44 12.64 14.93
C HIS A 103 1.57 13.88 15.17
N GLY A 104 0.68 13.87 16.16
CA GLY A 104 -0.22 14.99 16.46
C GLY A 104 -1.11 15.37 15.27
N ILE A 105 -1.59 14.38 14.51
CA ILE A 105 -2.40 14.61 13.30
C ILE A 105 -3.82 14.93 13.71
N LYS A 106 -4.27 16.15 13.37
CA LYS A 106 -5.60 16.67 13.75
C LYS A 106 -6.71 16.35 12.74
N GLY A 107 -6.37 15.91 11.55
CA GLY A 107 -7.30 15.61 10.47
C GLY A 107 -6.59 15.08 9.23
N GLY A 108 -7.30 14.32 8.40
CA GLY A 108 -6.75 13.69 7.21
C GLY A 108 -7.78 12.85 6.47
N ALA A 109 -7.30 12.04 5.54
CA ALA A 109 -8.12 11.07 4.81
C ALA A 109 -7.55 9.67 5.00
N PHE A 110 -8.44 8.70 5.19
CA PHE A 110 -8.15 7.28 5.12
C PHE A 110 -9.01 6.68 4.00
N PHE A 111 -8.37 6.01 3.05
CA PHE A 111 -9.07 5.33 1.97
C PHE A 111 -8.25 4.13 1.53
N CYS A 112 -8.94 3.14 0.98
CA CYS A 112 -8.33 1.97 0.38
C CYS A 112 -8.98 1.71 -0.98
N ARG A 113 -8.21 1.13 -1.89
CA ARG A 113 -8.68 0.68 -3.20
C ARG A 113 -8.46 -0.82 -3.26
N PHE A 114 -9.50 -1.56 -3.58
CA PHE A 114 -9.55 -3.01 -3.42
C PHE A 114 -10.17 -3.68 -4.65
N GLY A 115 -9.79 -4.92 -4.91
CA GLY A 115 -10.19 -5.70 -6.07
C GLY A 115 -9.42 -5.32 -7.34
N ASP A 116 -9.97 -5.73 -8.49
CA ASP A 116 -9.27 -5.61 -9.78
C ASP A 116 -8.92 -4.15 -10.11
N THR A 117 -7.62 -3.89 -10.20
CA THR A 117 -6.99 -2.60 -10.55
C THR A 117 -7.52 -1.96 -11.84
N LYS A 118 -8.13 -2.72 -12.75
CA LYS A 118 -8.80 -2.19 -13.95
C LYS A 118 -9.96 -1.24 -13.61
N TYR A 119 -10.57 -1.39 -12.43
CA TYR A 119 -11.73 -0.60 -12.02
C TYR A 119 -11.42 0.45 -10.94
N THR A 120 -10.28 0.35 -10.26
CA THR A 120 -10.00 1.16 -9.05
C THR A 120 -9.01 2.29 -9.28
N GLY A 121 -8.27 2.26 -10.39
CA GLY A 121 -7.15 3.16 -10.63
C GLY A 121 -5.91 2.88 -9.75
N ALA A 122 -5.91 1.79 -8.97
CA ALA A 122 -4.75 1.35 -8.20
C ALA A 122 -3.68 0.73 -9.12
N SER A 123 -2.40 0.93 -8.78
CA SER A 123 -1.29 0.33 -9.52
C SER A 123 -0.76 -0.96 -8.89
N VAL A 124 -1.13 -1.25 -7.65
CA VAL A 124 -0.78 -2.48 -6.92
C VAL A 124 -2.07 -3.12 -6.43
N ASN A 125 -2.21 -4.43 -6.60
CA ASN A 125 -3.38 -5.21 -6.22
C ASN A 125 -3.14 -5.95 -4.89
N HIS A 126 -3.07 -5.21 -3.79
CA HIS A 126 -2.86 -5.71 -2.42
C HIS A 126 -3.29 -4.60 -1.45
N LEU A 127 -4.12 -4.95 -0.45
CA LEU A 127 -4.53 -4.07 0.64
C LEU A 127 -3.45 -3.81 1.70
#